data_AF-A0A956TB72-F1
#
_entry.id   AF-A0A956TB72-F1
#
_cell.length_a   1.000
_cell.length_b   1.000
_cell.length_c   1.000
_cell.angle_alpha   90.00
_cell.angle_beta   90.00
_cell.angle_gamma   90.00
#
_symmetry.space_group_name_H-M   'P 1'
#
loop_
_entity.id
_entity.type
_entity.pdbx_description
1 polymer ?
#
loop_
_entity_poly.entity_id
_entity_poly.type
_entity_poly.pdbx_seq_one_letter_code
_entity_poly.pdbx_strand_id
1 'polypeptide(L)' 'SGITTVILPRDNEKDLAKLPDHVRAELEFVLADRIEQVLEVAAPEIARRLAREREALMAGGVLN' A
#
# COMPACT_ATOMS: atom_id res chain seq x y z
N SER A 1 14.56 -9.97 -14.88
CA SER A 1 13.42 -9.13 -14.44
C SER A 1 12.64 -9.91 -13.41
N GLY A 2 12.65 -9.45 -12.16
CA GLY A 2 12.01 -10.12 -11.03
C GLY A 2 11.11 -9.16 -10.27
N ILE A 3 10.41 -9.68 -9.27
CA ILE A 3 9.67 -8.85 -8.30
C ILE A 3 10.72 -8.17 -7.43
N THR A 4 10.73 -6.84 -7.39
CA THR A 4 11.65 -6.04 -6.57
C THR A 4 10.99 -5.45 -5.32
N THR A 5 9.64 -5.42 -5.30
CA THR A 5 8.87 -4.78 -4.24
C THR A 5 7.80 -5.73 -3.74
N VAL A 6 7.73 -5.90 -2.42
CA VAL A 6 6.77 -6.78 -1.73
C VAL A 6 5.97 -5.95 -0.75
N ILE A 7 4.65 -5.92 -0.94
CA ILE A 7 3.72 -5.25 -0.04
C ILE A 7 3.06 -6.32 0.84
N LEU A 8 3.04 -6.12 2.16
CA LEU A 8 2.49 -7.08 3.11
C LEU A 8 1.83 -6.38 4.31
N PRO A 9 0.90 -7.06 5.01
CA PRO A 9 0.32 -6.53 6.25
C PRO A 9 1.40 -6.23 7.30
N ARG A 10 1.22 -5.17 8.08
CA ARG A 10 2.16 -4.81 9.16
C ARG A 10 2.38 -5.95 10.15
N ASP A 11 1.34 -6.73 10.44
CA ASP A 11 1.42 -7.88 11.34
C ASP A 11 2.37 -8.99 10.86
N ASN A 12 2.73 -8.99 9.57
CA ASN A 12 3.64 -9.96 8.96
C ASN A 12 5.11 -9.51 9.00
N GLU A 13 5.42 -8.32 9.52
CA GLU A 13 6.79 -7.81 9.67
C GLU A 13 7.69 -8.80 10.42
N LYS A 14 7.14 -9.45 11.46
CA LYS A 14 7.84 -10.46 12.26
C LYS A 14 8.38 -11.65 11.45
N ASP A 15 7.76 -11.96 10.32
CA ASP A 15 8.18 -13.06 9.45
C ASP A 15 9.34 -12.64 8.53
N LEU A 16 9.56 -11.34 8.31
CA LEU A 16 10.70 -10.83 7.54
C LEU A 16 12.03 -11.14 8.23
N ALA A 17 12.04 -11.26 9.56
CA ALA A 17 13.21 -11.67 10.33
C ALA A 17 13.71 -13.09 9.95
N LYS A 18 12.83 -13.95 9.41
CA LYS A 18 13.15 -15.32 8.99
C LYS A 18 13.76 -15.41 7.58
N LEU A 19 13.69 -14.34 6.80
CA LEU A 19 14.23 -14.32 5.45
C LEU A 19 15.77 -14.24 5.48
N PRO A 20 16.47 -14.86 4.52
CA PRO A 20 17.91 -14.69 4.36
C PRO A 20 18.31 -13.24 4.03
N ASP A 21 19.51 -12.82 4.42
CA ASP A 21 19.99 -11.45 4.23
C ASP A 21 20.03 -11.01 2.77
N HIS A 22 20.40 -11.91 1.85
CA HIS A 22 20.44 -11.60 0.42
C HIS A 22 19.04 -11.25 -0.13
N VAL A 23 17.99 -11.94 0.34
CA VAL A 23 16.61 -11.64 -0.07
C VAL A 23 16.15 -10.30 0.49
N ARG A 24 16.51 -10.00 1.75
CA ARG A 24 16.18 -8.72 2.39
C ARG A 24 16.89 -7.52 1.76
N ALA A 25 18.09 -7.74 1.22
CA ALA A 25 18.87 -6.70 0.56
C ALA A 25 18.41 -6.43 -0.88
N GLU A 26 17.85 -7.44 -1.56
CA GLU A 26 17.40 -7.32 -2.96
C GLU A 26 15.96 -6.82 -3.11
N LEU A 27 15.14 -6.91 -2.05
CA LEU A 27 13.72 -6.59 -2.09
C LEU A 27 13.37 -5.38 -1.22
N GLU A 28 12.52 -4.52 -1.75
CA GLU A 28 11.87 -3.45 -1.00
C GLU A 28 10.59 -3.97 -0.33
N PHE A 29 10.48 -3.84 0.99
CA PHE A 29 9.29 -4.25 1.74
C PHE A 29 8.46 -3.04 2.15
N VAL A 30 7.18 -3.07 1.80
CA VAL A 30 6.20 -2.05 2.18
C VAL A 30 5.17 -2.66 3.12
N LEU A 31 5.16 -2.19 4.36
CA LEU A 31 4.19 -2.62 5.37
C LEU A 31 2.92 -1.76 5.27
N ALA A 32 1.78 -2.41 5.07
CA ALA A 32 0.48 -1.77 4.97
C ALA A 32 -0.43 -2.19 6.13
N ASP A 33 -1.17 -1.22 6.68
CA ASP A 33 -2.20 -1.39 7.70
C ASP A 33 -3.60 -1.46 7.06
N ARG A 34 -3.78 -0.82 5.90
CA ARG A 34 -5.05 -0.81 5.16
C ARG A 34 -4.83 -0.91 3.64
N ILE A 35 -5.91 -1.25 2.93
CA ILE A 35 -5.88 -1.42 1.47
C ILE A 35 -5.52 -0.13 0.73
N GLU A 36 -5.84 1.05 1.28
CA GLU A 36 -5.51 2.33 0.62
C GLU A 36 -3.99 2.49 0.46
N GLN A 37 -3.19 2.09 1.45
CA GLN A 37 -1.73 2.15 1.38
C GLN A 37 -1.17 1.18 0.33
N VAL A 38 -1.80 0.01 0.16
CA VAL A 38 -1.43 -0.93 -0.90
C VAL A 38 -1.70 -0.31 -2.27
N LEU A 39 -2.87 0.31 -2.44
CA LEU A 39 -3.25 0.96 -3.70
C LEU A 39 -2.35 2.17 -4.01
N GLU A 40 -1.91 2.93 -3.01
CA GLU A 40 -0.98 4.04 -3.18
C GLU A 40 0.35 3.61 -3.79
N VAL A 41 0.83 2.40 -3.45
CA VAL A 41 2.10 1.85 -3.97
C VAL A 41 1.90 1.06 -5.26
N ALA A 42 0.93 0.13 -5.28
CA ALA A 42 0.73 -0.78 -6.40
C ALA A 42 -0.04 -0.15 -7.58
N ALA A 43 -0.92 0.82 -7.32
CA ALA A 43 -1.75 1.47 -8.33
C ALA A 43 -2.02 2.95 -8.02
N PRO A 44 -0.99 3.82 -8.03
CA PRO A 44 -1.09 5.20 -7.54
C PRO A 44 -2.18 6.03 -8.23
N GLU A 45 -2.43 5.78 -9.52
CA GLU A 45 -3.47 6.48 -10.28
C GLU A 45 -4.88 6.10 -9.81
N ILE A 46 -5.11 4.83 -9.50
CA ILE A 46 -6.38 4.34 -8.95
C ILE A 46 -6.59 4.92 -7.56
N ALA A 47 -5.57 4.91 -6.70
CA ALA A 47 -5.63 5.49 -5.36
C ALA A 47 -6.01 6.98 -5.42
N ARG A 48 -5.34 7.76 -6.28
CA ARG A 48 -5.66 9.18 -6.48
C ARG A 48 -7.08 9.42 -6.98
N ARG A 49 -7.59 8.56 -7.86
CA ARG A 49 -8.97 8.68 -8.38
C ARG A 49 -9.99 8.45 -7.26
N LEU A 50 -9.85 7.37 -6.50
CA LEU A 50 -10.74 7.02 -5.40
C LEU A 50 -10.74 8.10 -4.30
N ALA A 51 -9.57 8.70 -4.02
CA ALA A 51 -9.46 9.80 -3.06
C ALA A 51 -10.30 11.02 -3.48
N ARG A 52 -10.20 11.43 -4.75
CA ARG A 52 -10.99 12.55 -5.31
C ARG A 52 -12.49 12.27 -5.29
N GLU A 53 -12.91 11.07 -5.68
CA GLU A 53 -14.32 10.68 -5.68
C GLU A 53 -14.90 10.73 -4.25
N ARG A 54 -14.14 10.24 -3.26
CA ARG A 54 -14.53 10.29 -1.85
C ARG A 54 -14.61 11.72 -1.33
N GLU A 55 -13.66 12.58 -1.68
CA GLU A 55 -13.69 14.00 -1.32
C GLU A 55 -14.92 14.72 -1.88
N ALA A 56 -15.24 14.48 -3.15
CA ALA A 56 -16.43 15.04 -3.80
C ALA A 56 -17.74 14.59 -3.13
N LEU A 57 -17.83 13.32 -2.73
CA LEU A 57 -19.00 12.79 -1.99
C LEU A 57 -19.15 13.44 -0.61
N MET A 58 -18.04 13.66 0.11
CA MET A 58 -18.05 14.31 1.42
C MET A 58 -18.42 15.80 1.32
N ALA A 59 -17.97 16.49 0.27
CA ALA A 59 -18.31 17.90 0.04
C ALA A 59 -19.79 18.10 -0.36
N GLY A 60 -20.37 17.14 -1.10
CA GLY A 60 -21.77 17.20 -1.54
C GLY A 60 -22.80 16.86 -0.46
N GLY A 61 -22.43 16.11 0.59
CA GLY A 61 -23.34 15.70 1.68
C GLY A 61 -23.55 16.74 2.79
N VAL A 62 -22.77 17.84 2.81
CA VAL A 62 -22.86 18.89 3.85
C VAL A 62 -23.83 20.03 3.44
N LEU A 63 -24.34 20.02 2.20
CA LEU A 63 -25.16 21.08 1.63
C LEU A 63 -26.66 20.75 1.51
N ASN A 64 -27.18 19.73 2.21
CA ASN A 64 -28.61 19.41 2.19
C ASN A 64 -29.21 19.33 3.60
#